data_AF-A0A1G6V3D8-F1
#
_entry.id   AF-A0A1G6V3D8-F1
#
_cell.length_a   1.000
_cell.length_b   1.000
_cell.length_c   1.000
_cell.angle_alpha   90.00
_cell.angle_beta   90.00
_cell.angle_gamma   90.00
#
_symmetry.space_group_name_H-M   'P 1'
#
loop_
_entity.id
_entity.type
_entity.pdbx_description
1 polymer ?
#
loop_
_entity_poly.entity_id
_entity_poly.type
_entity_poly.pdbx_seq_one_letter_code
_entity_poly.pdbx_strand_id
1 'polypeptide(L)'
;MASQPLTSHPVPPSGSLRGTALGALRGIGQVDFQASVWTSLVILAALWVESWETGLFAVIGAVVSTLTARLLAVEHDTVTQGLMTYCGVLGAIAMVVYLGHHPSTYVLAVSAAVTCTLITATLNRLLNPFGLRAFTGPFCLVALVMVLGAPSYERVWHGTPETAVTPATPRSPVVSWTDLWQGFFSNISQIFFAGTWYVGLIMLVGLFLAGWKVGLFAAVGSVVGLLTAWALGAPAALIGEGIYGYNAVLTSLAFGVVLLRPTAWNHGFTVVAAASATALTASLAVLFETFGSHTFTWPFNITTWALLAAVPLLPRITLLADADADADADADDS
;
A
#
# COMPACT_ATOMS: atom_id res chain seq x y z
N MET A 1 37.60 -13.27 -8.59
CA MET A 1 36.60 -13.96 -7.74
C MET A 1 37.16 -13.97 -6.32
N ALA A 2 36.86 -12.95 -5.53
CA ALA A 2 37.22 -12.91 -4.11
C ALA A 2 35.92 -13.02 -3.32
N SER A 3 35.67 -14.20 -2.76
CA SER A 3 34.58 -14.48 -1.83
C SER A 3 34.83 -13.67 -0.55
N GLN A 4 34.06 -12.61 -0.33
CA GLN A 4 33.98 -12.01 1.01
C GLN A 4 33.34 -13.02 1.97
N PRO A 5 33.89 -13.23 3.18
CA PRO A 5 33.29 -14.09 4.17
C PRO A 5 31.97 -13.46 4.66
N LEU A 6 30.92 -14.27 4.72
CA LEU A 6 29.65 -13.91 5.37
C LEU A 6 29.94 -13.60 6.84
N THR A 7 30.00 -12.33 7.21
CA THR A 7 30.10 -11.89 8.59
C THR A 7 28.84 -12.35 9.32
N SER A 8 28.99 -13.32 10.23
CA SER A 8 27.92 -13.73 11.13
C SER A 8 27.61 -12.57 12.08
N HIS A 9 26.57 -11.81 11.80
CA HIS A 9 26.06 -10.84 12.75
C HIS A 9 25.55 -11.59 14.00
N PRO A 10 25.87 -11.11 15.21
CA PRO A 10 25.34 -11.71 16.44
C PRO A 10 23.82 -11.68 16.39
N VAL A 11 23.18 -12.82 16.70
CA VAL A 11 21.72 -12.92 16.79
C VAL A 11 21.27 -11.95 17.89
N PRO A 12 20.49 -10.90 17.56
CA PRO A 12 20.05 -9.94 18.55
C PRO A 12 19.20 -10.64 19.63
N PRO A 13 19.17 -10.11 20.87
CA PRO A 13 18.39 -10.70 21.95
C PRO A 13 16.94 -10.90 21.52
N SER A 14 16.31 -11.97 22.00
CA SER A 14 14.92 -12.29 21.70
C SER A 14 14.03 -11.06 21.91
N GLY A 15 13.57 -10.45 20.81
CA GLY A 15 12.72 -9.26 20.87
C GLY A 15 11.57 -9.42 21.86
N SER A 16 11.23 -8.34 22.57
CA SER A 16 10.12 -8.38 23.52
C SER A 16 8.81 -8.71 22.80
N LEU A 17 7.91 -9.49 23.44
CA LEU A 17 6.53 -9.69 22.97
C LEU A 17 5.84 -8.36 22.66
N ARG A 18 6.15 -7.31 23.44
CA ARG A 18 5.68 -5.94 23.21
C ARG A 18 6.13 -5.40 21.85
N GLY A 19 7.37 -5.63 21.46
CA GLY A 19 7.89 -5.21 20.15
C GLY A 19 7.19 -5.91 18.99
N THR A 20 6.79 -7.18 19.19
CA THR A 20 6.01 -7.93 18.18
C THR A 20 4.61 -7.39 18.04
N ALA A 21 3.92 -7.14 19.15
CA ALA A 21 2.59 -6.57 19.13
C ALA A 21 2.60 -5.17 18.49
N LEU A 22 3.61 -4.35 18.79
CA LEU A 22 3.79 -3.04 18.17
C LEU A 22 4.07 -3.14 16.67
N GLY A 23 4.97 -4.03 16.25
CA GLY A 23 5.28 -4.24 14.84
C GLY A 23 4.08 -4.73 14.03
N ALA A 24 3.30 -5.65 14.59
CA ALA A 24 2.06 -6.14 13.98
C ALA A 24 1.04 -5.00 13.82
N LEU A 25 0.75 -4.27 14.91
CA LEU A 25 -0.22 -3.19 14.88
C LEU A 25 0.22 -2.06 13.94
N ARG A 26 1.45 -1.55 14.08
CA ARG A 26 1.98 -0.49 13.21
C ARG A 26 2.06 -0.92 11.76
N GLY A 27 2.26 -2.21 11.49
CA GLY A 27 2.21 -2.77 10.15
C GLY A 27 0.89 -2.52 9.43
N ILE A 28 -0.22 -2.38 10.16
CA ILE A 28 -1.53 -2.05 9.57
C ILE A 28 -1.53 -0.59 9.08
N GLY A 29 -1.09 0.36 9.91
CA GLY A 29 -0.99 1.77 9.50
C GLY A 29 0.12 2.03 8.47
N GLN A 30 1.16 1.20 8.43
CA GLN A 30 2.24 1.30 7.45
C GLN A 30 1.81 1.04 6.01
N VAL A 31 0.65 0.43 5.79
CA VAL A 31 0.03 0.37 4.45
C VAL A 31 -0.12 1.78 3.87
N ASP A 32 -0.46 2.76 4.70
CA ASP A 32 -0.55 4.18 4.36
C ASP A 32 0.69 4.99 4.81
N PHE A 33 1.83 4.33 5.01
CA PHE A 33 3.09 4.89 5.52
C PHE A 33 3.05 5.42 6.96
N GLN A 34 2.07 5.01 7.78
CA GLN A 34 1.88 5.54 9.13
C GLN A 34 2.29 4.53 10.21
N ALA A 35 3.47 4.72 10.84
CA ALA A 35 3.92 3.95 12.01
C ALA A 35 3.20 4.33 13.34
N SER A 36 2.10 5.07 13.26
CA SER A 36 1.32 5.53 14.42
C SER A 36 0.42 4.41 14.94
N VAL A 37 0.48 4.16 16.25
CA VAL A 37 -0.38 3.19 16.94
C VAL A 37 -1.85 3.60 16.83
N TRP A 38 -2.16 4.89 17.03
CA TRP A 38 -3.53 5.38 16.98
C TRP A 38 -4.14 5.28 15.59
N THR A 39 -3.39 5.67 14.56
CA THR A 39 -3.81 5.53 13.17
C THR A 39 -4.03 4.07 12.82
N SER A 40 -3.12 3.19 13.23
CA SER A 40 -3.25 1.75 13.00
C SER A 40 -4.48 1.14 13.68
N LEU A 41 -4.82 1.59 14.91
CA LEU A 41 -6.02 1.14 15.62
C LEU A 41 -7.29 1.61 14.91
N VAL A 42 -7.32 2.85 14.44
CA VAL A 42 -8.49 3.40 13.71
C VAL A 42 -8.66 2.70 12.36
N ILE A 43 -7.57 2.48 11.61
CA ILE A 43 -7.61 1.71 10.36
C ILE A 43 -8.08 0.28 10.64
N LEU A 44 -7.54 -0.40 11.65
CA LEU A 44 -7.99 -1.73 12.03
C LEU A 44 -9.48 -1.75 12.37
N ALA A 45 -9.97 -0.78 13.17
CA ALA A 45 -11.39 -0.66 13.46
C ALA A 45 -12.23 -0.46 12.19
N ALA A 46 -11.74 0.35 11.24
CA ALA A 46 -12.39 0.53 9.93
C ALA A 46 -12.47 -0.78 9.14
N LEU A 47 -11.42 -1.61 9.18
CA LEU A 47 -11.42 -2.93 8.53
C LEU A 47 -12.42 -3.91 9.15
N TRP A 48 -12.63 -3.86 10.47
CA TRP A 48 -13.71 -4.63 11.13
C TRP A 48 -15.10 -4.09 10.80
N VAL A 49 -15.24 -2.78 10.57
CA VAL A 49 -16.48 -2.14 10.14
C VAL A 49 -16.81 -2.51 8.70
N GLU A 50 -15.81 -2.66 7.83
CA GLU A 50 -16.00 -3.19 6.47
C GLU A 50 -16.54 -4.63 6.53
N SER A 51 -15.82 -5.53 7.20
CA SER A 51 -16.28 -6.88 7.48
C SER A 51 -15.42 -7.55 8.55
N TRP A 52 -16.00 -8.53 9.26
CA TRP A 52 -15.23 -9.25 10.28
C TRP A 52 -14.11 -10.09 9.67
N GLU A 53 -14.26 -10.52 8.43
CA GLU A 53 -13.27 -11.26 7.67
C GLU A 53 -12.08 -10.37 7.31
N THR A 54 -12.32 -9.18 6.74
CA THR A 54 -11.25 -8.25 6.38
C THR A 54 -10.44 -7.85 7.62
N GLY A 55 -11.13 -7.52 8.72
CA GLY A 55 -10.48 -7.24 10.01
C GLY A 55 -9.65 -8.41 10.54
N LEU A 56 -10.18 -9.63 10.51
CA LEU A 56 -9.48 -10.83 10.96
C LEU A 56 -8.23 -11.12 10.12
N PHE A 57 -8.35 -11.11 8.79
CA PHE A 57 -7.24 -11.43 7.90
C PHE A 57 -6.17 -10.34 7.87
N ALA A 58 -6.53 -9.08 8.10
CA ALA A 58 -5.56 -8.02 8.36
C ALA A 58 -4.70 -8.33 9.60
N VAL A 59 -5.32 -8.78 10.70
CA VAL A 59 -4.61 -9.17 11.92
C VAL A 59 -3.75 -10.42 11.70
N ILE A 60 -4.26 -11.43 10.99
CA ILE A 60 -3.48 -12.64 10.66
C ILE A 60 -2.25 -12.26 9.84
N GLY A 61 -2.42 -11.48 8.77
CA GLY A 61 -1.30 -11.00 7.96
C GLY A 61 -0.29 -10.22 8.79
N ALA A 62 -0.76 -9.31 9.64
CA ALA A 62 0.08 -8.51 10.52
C ALA A 62 0.93 -9.36 11.48
N VAL A 63 0.30 -10.32 12.15
CA VAL A 63 0.96 -11.19 13.13
C VAL A 63 1.93 -12.14 12.43
N VAL A 64 1.49 -12.83 11.37
CA VAL A 64 2.32 -13.82 10.65
C VAL A 64 3.55 -13.16 10.05
N SER A 65 3.42 -12.01 9.38
CA SER A 65 4.56 -11.30 8.81
C SER A 65 5.54 -10.80 9.86
N THR A 66 5.02 -10.26 10.98
CA THR A 66 5.88 -9.79 12.07
C THR A 66 6.63 -10.95 12.73
N LEU A 67 5.96 -12.08 12.98
CA LEU A 67 6.59 -13.29 13.50
C LEU A 67 7.63 -13.86 12.52
N THR A 68 7.33 -13.87 11.22
CA THR A 68 8.27 -14.30 10.18
C THR A 68 9.53 -13.43 10.20
N ALA A 69 9.39 -12.11 10.23
CA ALA A 69 10.52 -11.19 10.31
C ALA A 69 11.37 -11.42 11.57
N ARG A 70 10.72 -11.69 12.71
CA ARG A 70 11.40 -12.03 13.96
C ARG A 70 12.14 -13.36 13.91
N LEU A 71 11.53 -14.40 13.36
CA LEU A 71 12.14 -15.72 13.20
C LEU A 71 13.37 -15.66 12.30
N LEU A 72 13.37 -14.75 11.32
CA LEU A 72 14.50 -14.48 10.43
C LEU A 72 15.50 -13.46 10.99
N ALA A 73 15.35 -13.07 12.26
CA ALA A 73 16.23 -12.13 12.95
C ALA A 73 16.40 -10.78 12.23
N VAL A 74 15.34 -10.28 11.59
CA VAL A 74 15.31 -8.90 11.08
C VAL A 74 15.52 -7.91 12.22
N GLU A 75 16.22 -6.82 11.94
CA GLU A 75 16.53 -5.76 12.89
C GLU A 75 15.30 -5.29 13.67
N HIS A 76 15.47 -5.12 14.99
CA HIS A 76 14.39 -4.82 15.92
C HIS A 76 13.60 -3.56 15.54
N ASP A 77 14.28 -2.49 15.14
CA ASP A 77 13.61 -1.23 14.83
C ASP A 77 12.79 -1.32 13.55
N THR A 78 13.32 -2.01 12.54
CA THR A 78 12.58 -2.35 11.31
C THR A 78 11.31 -3.16 11.61
N VAL A 79 11.39 -4.14 12.52
CA VAL A 79 10.23 -4.94 12.96
C VAL A 79 9.23 -4.09 13.73
N THR A 80 9.68 -3.32 14.73
CA THR A 80 8.77 -2.53 15.59
C THR A 80 8.16 -1.32 14.89
N GLN A 81 8.72 -0.86 13.78
CA GLN A 81 8.11 0.12 12.89
C GLN A 81 7.08 -0.51 11.94
N GLY A 82 6.98 -1.84 11.85
CA GLY A 82 6.04 -2.54 10.98
C GLY A 82 6.43 -2.59 9.51
N LEU A 83 7.70 -2.31 9.17
CA LEU A 83 8.18 -2.21 7.79
C LEU A 83 8.24 -3.55 7.05
N MET A 84 8.25 -4.67 7.77
CA MET A 84 8.19 -6.03 7.21
C MET A 84 6.77 -6.62 7.18
N THR A 85 5.78 -5.83 7.59
CA THR A 85 4.45 -6.34 7.98
C THR A 85 3.35 -5.93 7.00
N TYR A 86 3.33 -4.67 6.56
CA TYR A 86 2.21 -4.09 5.81
C TYR A 86 1.88 -4.84 4.49
N CYS A 87 2.88 -5.37 3.78
CA CYS A 87 2.61 -6.17 2.58
C CYS A 87 1.87 -7.47 2.90
N GLY A 88 2.17 -8.10 4.04
CA GLY A 88 1.46 -9.31 4.46
C GLY A 88 0.03 -9.04 4.92
N VAL A 89 -0.25 -7.86 5.47
CA VAL A 89 -1.62 -7.40 5.77
C VAL A 89 -2.46 -7.37 4.48
N LEU A 90 -1.99 -6.66 3.44
CA LEU A 90 -2.66 -6.61 2.16
C LEU A 90 -2.73 -7.98 1.48
N GLY A 91 -1.65 -8.78 1.55
CA GLY A 91 -1.59 -10.11 0.97
C GLY A 91 -2.62 -11.06 1.57
N ALA A 92 -2.78 -11.06 2.90
CA ALA A 92 -3.77 -11.89 3.59
C ALA A 92 -5.21 -11.47 3.26
N ILE A 93 -5.51 -10.17 3.25
CA ILE A 93 -6.84 -9.65 2.86
C ILE A 93 -7.13 -10.05 1.41
N ALA A 94 -6.19 -9.83 0.50
CA ALA A 94 -6.36 -10.14 -0.92
C ALA A 94 -6.69 -11.62 -1.16
N MET A 95 -6.06 -12.56 -0.45
CA MET A 95 -6.39 -13.98 -0.62
C MET A 95 -7.87 -14.25 -0.35
N VAL A 96 -8.43 -13.65 0.70
CA VAL A 96 -9.84 -13.87 1.07
C VAL A 96 -10.80 -13.12 0.17
N VAL A 97 -10.45 -11.89 -0.22
CA VAL A 97 -11.25 -11.10 -1.17
C VAL A 97 -11.34 -11.80 -2.53
N TYR A 98 -10.23 -12.31 -3.05
CA TYR A 98 -10.14 -12.85 -4.42
C TYR A 98 -10.36 -14.36 -4.55
N LEU A 99 -10.16 -15.15 -3.49
CA LEU A 99 -10.34 -16.62 -3.51
C LEU A 99 -11.47 -17.11 -2.58
N GLY A 100 -12.15 -16.21 -1.87
CA GLY A 100 -13.31 -16.52 -1.05
C GLY A 100 -12.99 -17.34 0.21
N HIS A 101 -14.02 -17.92 0.81
CA HIS A 101 -13.92 -18.58 2.12
C HIS A 101 -13.77 -20.10 2.00
N HIS A 102 -12.53 -20.53 1.81
CA HIS A 102 -12.19 -21.95 1.78
C HIS A 102 -10.96 -22.23 2.66
N PRO A 103 -10.83 -23.45 3.23
CA PRO A 103 -9.64 -23.82 4.01
C PRO A 103 -8.33 -23.61 3.26
N SER A 104 -8.31 -23.84 1.94
CA SER A 104 -7.19 -23.55 1.05
C SER A 104 -6.80 -22.07 1.07
N THR A 105 -7.79 -21.17 1.01
CA THR A 105 -7.59 -19.73 1.04
C THR A 105 -6.97 -19.27 2.35
N TYR A 106 -7.36 -19.87 3.48
CA TYR A 106 -6.79 -19.50 4.78
C TYR A 106 -5.32 -19.90 4.90
N VAL A 107 -4.96 -21.07 4.39
CA VAL A 107 -3.56 -21.50 4.30
C VAL A 107 -2.77 -20.59 3.35
N LEU A 108 -3.37 -20.20 2.22
CA LEU A 108 -2.76 -19.25 1.29
C LEU A 108 -2.61 -17.85 1.88
N ALA A 109 -3.53 -17.36 2.70
CA ALA A 109 -3.41 -16.07 3.36
C ALA A 109 -2.20 -16.03 4.31
N VAL A 110 -2.00 -17.08 5.11
CA VAL A 110 -0.80 -17.23 5.96
C VAL A 110 0.45 -17.33 5.08
N SER A 111 0.41 -18.11 4.00
CA SER A 111 1.54 -18.29 3.09
C SER A 111 1.90 -17.01 2.35
N ALA A 112 0.90 -16.20 1.99
CA ALA A 112 1.05 -14.90 1.37
C ALA A 112 1.72 -13.91 2.32
N ALA A 113 1.34 -13.90 3.61
CA ALA A 113 1.97 -13.06 4.62
C ALA A 113 3.47 -13.40 4.81
N VAL A 114 3.81 -14.69 4.90
CA VAL A 114 5.21 -15.15 4.95
C VAL A 114 5.97 -14.73 3.70
N THR A 115 5.43 -15.03 2.52
CA THR A 115 6.08 -14.74 1.23
C THR A 115 6.24 -13.25 0.99
N CYS A 116 5.26 -12.42 1.38
CA CYS A 116 5.36 -10.97 1.35
C CYS A 116 6.55 -10.49 2.16
N THR A 117 6.73 -10.96 3.39
CA THR A 117 7.88 -10.59 4.23
C THR A 117 9.22 -10.94 3.58
N LEU A 118 9.33 -12.13 2.96
CA LEU A 118 10.54 -12.54 2.24
C LEU A 118 10.82 -11.63 1.05
N ILE A 119 9.81 -11.36 0.23
CA ILE A 119 9.94 -10.50 -0.95
C ILE A 119 10.20 -9.05 -0.55
N THR A 120 9.65 -8.56 0.55
CA THR A 120 9.97 -7.24 1.11
C THR A 120 11.47 -7.13 1.39
N ALA A 121 12.08 -8.12 2.04
CA ALA A 121 13.52 -8.14 2.29
C ALA A 121 14.32 -8.17 0.97
N THR A 122 13.92 -9.01 0.02
CA THR A 122 14.56 -9.13 -1.28
C THR A 122 14.50 -7.83 -2.07
N LEU A 123 13.31 -7.24 -2.24
CA LEU A 123 13.13 -6.01 -3.02
C LEU A 123 13.81 -4.83 -2.36
N ASN A 124 13.74 -4.67 -1.03
CA ASN A 124 14.49 -3.62 -0.35
C ASN A 124 16.00 -3.77 -0.59
N ARG A 125 16.55 -4.99 -0.57
CA ARG A 125 17.97 -5.22 -0.86
C ARG A 125 18.35 -4.85 -2.29
N LEU A 126 17.51 -5.20 -3.27
CA LEU A 126 17.76 -4.97 -4.70
C LEU A 126 17.57 -3.49 -5.09
N LEU A 127 16.65 -2.79 -4.45
CA LEU A 127 16.29 -1.40 -4.77
C LEU A 127 17.12 -0.36 -4.01
N ASN A 128 17.71 -0.73 -2.87
CA ASN A 128 18.54 0.16 -2.05
C ASN A 128 19.67 0.88 -2.83
N PRO A 129 20.43 0.22 -3.73
CA PRO A 129 21.47 0.91 -4.53
C PRO A 129 20.96 2.06 -5.40
N PHE A 130 19.66 2.09 -5.71
CA PHE A 130 19.00 3.13 -6.50
C PHE A 130 18.28 4.18 -5.62
N GLY A 131 18.40 4.09 -4.29
CA GLY A 131 17.66 4.94 -3.35
C GLY A 131 16.15 4.67 -3.35
N LEU A 132 15.71 3.52 -3.86
CA LEU A 132 14.30 3.14 -3.96
C LEU A 132 13.90 2.17 -2.83
N ARG A 133 12.62 2.22 -2.45
CA ARG A 133 12.02 1.33 -1.44
C ARG A 133 11.08 0.34 -2.11
N ALA A 134 10.87 -0.84 -1.51
CA ALA A 134 9.98 -1.85 -2.06
C ALA A 134 8.51 -1.43 -2.13
N PHE A 135 8.09 -0.49 -1.28
CA PHE A 135 6.70 -0.06 -1.14
C PHE A 135 5.77 -1.29 -1.06
N THR A 136 4.61 -1.27 -1.71
CA THR A 136 3.67 -2.41 -1.73
C THR A 136 3.95 -3.41 -2.87
N GLY A 137 5.06 -3.26 -3.59
CA GLY A 137 5.50 -4.18 -4.64
C GLY A 137 5.55 -5.67 -4.22
N PRO A 138 6.03 -6.01 -3.00
CA PRO A 138 5.98 -7.39 -2.51
C PRO A 138 4.57 -7.96 -2.47
N PHE A 139 3.62 -7.19 -1.94
CA PHE A 139 2.21 -7.56 -1.93
C PHE A 139 1.68 -7.75 -3.36
N CYS A 140 1.92 -6.79 -4.26
CA CYS A 140 1.44 -6.88 -5.64
C CYS A 140 1.96 -8.13 -6.36
N LEU A 141 3.23 -8.49 -6.16
CA LEU A 141 3.83 -9.68 -6.76
C LEU A 141 3.18 -10.97 -6.23
N VAL A 142 3.01 -11.08 -4.92
CA VAL A 142 2.38 -12.25 -4.29
C VAL A 142 0.93 -12.39 -4.71
N ALA A 143 0.15 -11.31 -4.64
CA ALA A 143 -1.26 -11.32 -5.00
C ALA A 143 -1.43 -11.63 -6.50
N LEU A 144 -0.61 -11.04 -7.37
CA LEU A 144 -0.66 -11.33 -8.81
C LEU A 144 -0.38 -12.81 -9.09
N VAL A 145 0.72 -13.37 -8.57
CA VAL A 145 1.07 -14.79 -8.82
C VAL A 145 -0.02 -15.73 -8.32
N MET A 146 -0.56 -15.47 -7.13
CA MET A 146 -1.58 -16.33 -6.53
C MET A 146 -2.93 -16.21 -7.24
N VAL A 147 -3.42 -15.01 -7.51
CA VAL A 147 -4.73 -14.80 -8.14
C VAL A 147 -4.71 -15.21 -9.61
N LEU A 148 -3.67 -14.83 -10.36
CA LEU A 148 -3.52 -15.23 -11.77
C LEU A 148 -3.30 -16.73 -11.93
N GLY A 149 -2.55 -17.34 -11.00
CA GLY A 149 -2.26 -18.76 -11.02
C GLY A 149 -3.40 -19.63 -10.51
N ALA A 150 -4.28 -19.10 -9.66
CA ALA A 150 -5.29 -19.88 -8.94
C ALA A 150 -6.16 -20.76 -9.86
N PRO A 151 -6.69 -20.28 -11.01
CA PRO A 151 -7.50 -21.11 -11.90
C PRO A 151 -6.81 -22.40 -12.41
N SER A 152 -5.47 -22.47 -12.33
CA SER A 152 -4.70 -23.67 -12.68
C SER A 152 -4.74 -24.77 -11.61
N TYR A 153 -5.27 -24.48 -10.42
CA TYR A 153 -5.24 -25.37 -9.26
C TYR A 153 -6.64 -25.60 -8.69
N GLU A 154 -7.25 -26.75 -8.97
CA GLU A 154 -8.61 -27.12 -8.53
C GLU A 154 -8.83 -27.06 -7.01
N ARG A 155 -7.78 -27.22 -6.21
CA ARG A 155 -7.87 -27.14 -4.74
C ARG A 155 -7.85 -25.71 -4.21
N VAL A 156 -7.48 -24.75 -5.03
CA VAL A 156 -7.35 -23.33 -4.68
C VAL A 156 -8.48 -22.53 -5.28
N TRP A 157 -8.81 -22.78 -6.54
CA TRP A 157 -9.83 -22.03 -7.25
C TRP A 157 -11.21 -22.67 -7.12
N HIS A 158 -12.08 -21.99 -6.38
CA HIS A 158 -13.47 -22.40 -6.16
C HIS A 158 -14.47 -21.53 -6.94
N GLY A 159 -13.97 -20.81 -7.95
CA GLY A 159 -14.69 -19.76 -8.67
C GLY A 159 -14.40 -18.37 -8.11
N THR A 160 -14.76 -17.34 -8.88
CA THR A 160 -14.55 -15.94 -8.48
C THR A 160 -15.60 -15.53 -7.45
N PRO A 161 -15.20 -15.09 -6.24
CA PRO A 161 -16.13 -14.52 -5.27
C PRO A 161 -16.82 -13.28 -5.83
N GLU A 162 -18.08 -13.02 -5.44
CA GLU A 162 -18.80 -11.81 -5.88
C GLU A 162 -18.05 -10.53 -5.50
N THR A 163 -17.39 -10.52 -4.33
CA THR A 163 -16.56 -9.41 -3.84
C THR A 163 -15.33 -9.12 -4.69
N ALA A 164 -14.89 -10.08 -5.52
CA ALA A 164 -13.74 -9.95 -6.39
C ALA A 164 -14.11 -9.51 -7.81
N VAL A 165 -15.38 -9.60 -8.19
CA VAL A 165 -15.84 -9.26 -9.53
C VAL A 165 -16.11 -7.77 -9.60
N THR A 166 -15.35 -7.06 -10.43
CA THR A 166 -15.75 -5.72 -10.86
C THR A 166 -17.04 -5.86 -11.68
N PRO A 167 -18.19 -5.30 -11.27
CA PRO A 167 -19.43 -5.47 -12.01
C PRO A 167 -19.27 -5.00 -13.46
N ALA A 168 -19.97 -5.63 -14.39
CA ALA A 168 -20.06 -5.14 -15.77
C ALA A 168 -20.84 -3.80 -15.78
N THR A 169 -20.16 -2.71 -15.44
CA THR A 169 -20.78 -1.40 -15.29
C THR A 169 -21.02 -0.77 -16.66
N PRO A 170 -22.19 -0.16 -16.90
CA PRO A 170 -22.40 0.66 -18.06
C PRO A 170 -21.27 1.70 -18.17
N ARG A 171 -20.67 1.83 -19.36
CA ARG A 171 -19.70 2.88 -19.66
C ARG A 171 -20.45 4.22 -19.79
N SER A 172 -20.99 4.71 -18.68
CA SER A 172 -21.60 6.03 -18.58
C SER A 172 -20.54 7.03 -18.10
N PRO A 173 -20.25 8.08 -18.89
CA PRO A 173 -19.37 9.16 -18.46
C PRO A 173 -20.09 10.16 -17.52
N VAL A 174 -21.39 9.98 -17.28
CA VAL A 174 -22.18 10.90 -16.45
C VAL A 174 -21.95 10.55 -14.99
N VAL A 175 -21.11 11.33 -14.33
CA VAL A 175 -20.80 11.20 -12.90
C VAL A 175 -21.81 12.01 -12.09
N SER A 176 -22.49 11.35 -11.16
CA SER A 176 -23.42 12.02 -10.23
C SER A 176 -22.67 12.64 -9.06
N TRP A 177 -23.32 13.56 -8.34
CA TRP A 177 -22.77 14.08 -7.08
C TRP A 177 -22.48 12.96 -6.07
N THR A 178 -23.31 11.91 -6.05
CA THR A 178 -23.13 10.76 -5.16
C THR A 178 -21.85 10.00 -5.45
N ASP A 179 -21.57 9.76 -6.73
CA ASP A 179 -20.33 9.11 -7.15
C ASP A 179 -19.11 9.93 -6.74
N LEU A 180 -19.21 11.27 -6.79
CA LEU A 180 -18.10 12.15 -6.42
C LEU A 180 -17.77 12.09 -4.93
N TRP A 181 -18.75 12.32 -4.06
CA TRP A 181 -18.48 12.39 -2.62
C TRP A 181 -18.22 10.99 -2.03
N GLN A 182 -18.87 9.94 -2.52
CA GLN A 182 -18.57 8.56 -2.10
C GLN A 182 -17.19 8.17 -2.61
N GLY A 183 -16.90 8.38 -3.89
CA GLY A 183 -15.60 8.09 -4.49
C GLY A 183 -14.45 8.76 -3.76
N PHE A 184 -14.64 10.00 -3.30
CA PHE A 184 -13.63 10.69 -2.49
C PHE A 184 -13.20 9.89 -1.24
N PHE A 185 -14.15 9.30 -0.50
CA PHE A 185 -13.81 8.48 0.67
C PHE A 185 -13.45 7.05 0.28
N SER A 186 -14.19 6.44 -0.66
CA SER A 186 -13.94 5.08 -1.13
C SER A 186 -12.53 4.92 -1.70
N ASN A 187 -11.96 5.94 -2.34
CA ASN A 187 -10.55 5.94 -2.76
C ASN A 187 -9.57 5.62 -1.61
N ILE A 188 -9.89 6.03 -0.39
CA ILE A 188 -9.01 5.81 0.78
C ILE A 188 -9.19 4.38 1.29
N SER A 189 -10.43 3.91 1.43
CA SER A 189 -10.69 2.53 1.89
C SER A 189 -10.30 1.47 0.85
N GLN A 190 -10.32 1.80 -0.44
CA GLN A 190 -9.98 0.89 -1.52
C GLN A 190 -8.49 0.50 -1.51
N ILE A 191 -7.63 1.22 -0.78
CA ILE A 191 -6.26 0.80 -0.45
C ILE A 191 -6.25 -0.58 0.21
N PHE A 192 -7.28 -0.89 1.00
CA PHE A 192 -7.50 -2.16 1.68
C PHE A 192 -8.60 -3.02 1.04
N PHE A 193 -8.89 -2.81 -0.25
CA PHE A 193 -9.94 -3.51 -1.01
C PHE A 193 -11.38 -3.22 -0.56
N ALA A 194 -11.61 -2.13 0.18
CA ALA A 194 -12.93 -1.75 0.68
C ALA A 194 -13.53 -0.60 -0.14
N GLY A 195 -14.57 -0.87 -0.94
CA GLY A 195 -15.25 0.09 -1.81
C GLY A 195 -16.28 0.97 -1.09
N THR A 196 -16.11 1.15 0.22
CA THR A 196 -17.15 1.64 1.13
C THR A 196 -16.81 3.02 1.70
N TRP A 197 -17.58 4.04 1.33
CA TRP A 197 -17.28 5.44 1.67
C TRP A 197 -17.14 5.71 3.17
N TYR A 198 -17.94 5.09 4.04
CA TYR A 198 -17.88 5.36 5.48
C TYR A 198 -16.67 4.69 6.13
N VAL A 199 -16.18 3.58 5.58
CA VAL A 199 -14.90 2.97 5.97
C VAL A 199 -13.76 3.92 5.60
N GLY A 200 -13.81 4.50 4.40
CA GLY A 200 -12.84 5.50 3.94
C GLY A 200 -12.83 6.76 4.80
N LEU A 201 -14.01 7.22 5.26
CA LEU A 201 -14.12 8.33 6.20
C LEU A 201 -13.43 8.03 7.54
N ILE A 202 -13.65 6.84 8.11
CA ILE A 202 -13.01 6.42 9.36
C ILE A 202 -11.48 6.35 9.17
N MET A 203 -11.01 5.77 8.07
CA MET A 203 -9.57 5.70 7.75
C MET A 203 -8.97 7.10 7.58
N LEU A 204 -9.65 8.02 6.89
CA LEU A 204 -9.20 9.41 6.75
C LEU A 204 -9.05 10.11 8.10
N VAL A 205 -10.01 9.92 9.03
CA VAL A 205 -9.86 10.41 10.42
C VAL A 205 -8.61 9.83 11.06
N GLY A 206 -8.35 8.53 10.89
CA GLY A 206 -7.13 7.87 11.36
C GLY A 206 -5.85 8.50 10.79
N LEU A 207 -5.85 8.87 9.51
CA LEU A 207 -4.73 9.56 8.87
C LEU A 207 -4.53 10.97 9.41
N PHE A 208 -5.60 11.73 9.70
CA PHE A 208 -5.49 13.01 10.40
C PHE A 208 -4.92 12.89 11.82
N LEU A 209 -5.14 11.77 12.51
CA LEU A 209 -4.51 11.49 13.81
C LEU A 209 -3.00 11.23 13.70
N ALA A 210 -2.49 10.77 12.55
CA ALA A 210 -1.05 10.69 12.31
C ALA A 210 -0.44 12.09 12.11
N GLY A 211 -1.22 13.01 11.54
CA GLY A 211 -0.87 14.42 11.40
C GLY A 211 -1.72 15.12 10.34
N TRP A 212 -1.89 16.43 10.49
CA TRP A 212 -2.74 17.21 9.58
C TRP A 212 -2.30 17.14 8.11
N LYS A 213 -0.97 17.08 7.85
CA LYS A 213 -0.43 16.92 6.50
C LYS A 213 -0.74 15.55 5.91
N VAL A 214 -0.74 14.50 6.73
CA VAL A 214 -1.05 13.13 6.29
C VAL A 214 -2.49 13.06 5.77
N GLY A 215 -3.45 13.52 6.59
CA GLY A 215 -4.85 13.59 6.17
C GLY A 215 -5.07 14.51 4.97
N LEU A 216 -4.37 15.65 4.90
CA LEU A 216 -4.44 16.55 3.75
C LEU A 216 -3.94 15.89 2.47
N PHE A 217 -2.78 15.23 2.47
CA PHE A 217 -2.25 14.59 1.26
C PHE A 217 -3.03 13.33 0.87
N ALA A 218 -3.63 12.62 1.82
CA ALA A 218 -4.61 11.58 1.51
C ALA A 218 -5.82 12.16 0.74
N ALA A 219 -6.37 13.28 1.23
CA ALA A 219 -7.47 13.98 0.58
C ALA A 219 -7.06 14.54 -0.81
N VAL A 220 -5.87 15.12 -0.93
CA VAL A 220 -5.34 15.63 -2.22
C VAL A 220 -5.22 14.49 -3.22
N GLY A 221 -4.61 13.36 -2.85
CA GLY A 221 -4.50 12.20 -3.72
C GLY A 221 -5.87 11.69 -4.18
N SER A 222 -6.83 11.63 -3.26
CA SER A 222 -8.21 11.22 -3.58
C SER A 222 -8.88 12.18 -4.57
N VAL A 223 -8.81 13.49 -4.33
CA VAL A 223 -9.37 14.51 -5.24
C VAL A 223 -8.69 14.45 -6.62
N VAL A 224 -7.36 14.37 -6.65
CA VAL A 224 -6.60 14.32 -7.90
C VAL A 224 -6.96 13.07 -8.69
N GLY A 225 -7.04 11.90 -8.04
CA GLY A 225 -7.41 10.66 -8.69
C GLY A 225 -8.83 10.69 -9.24
N LEU A 226 -9.78 11.20 -8.44
CA LEU A 226 -11.16 11.36 -8.86
C LEU A 226 -11.30 12.30 -10.06
N LEU A 227 -10.66 13.48 -10.02
CA LEU A 227 -10.72 14.46 -11.11
C LEU A 227 -10.02 13.95 -12.37
N THR A 228 -8.90 13.22 -12.22
CA THR A 228 -8.19 12.63 -13.35
C THR A 228 -9.04 11.53 -14.01
N ALA A 229 -9.65 10.65 -13.23
CA ALA A 229 -10.53 9.59 -13.73
C ALA A 229 -11.75 10.18 -14.45
N TRP A 230 -12.38 11.20 -13.86
CA TRP A 230 -13.48 11.94 -14.48
C TRP A 230 -13.05 12.61 -15.79
N ALA A 231 -11.92 13.31 -15.80
CA ALA A 231 -11.41 14.00 -17.00
C ALA A 231 -11.07 13.02 -18.14
N LEU A 232 -10.67 11.80 -17.81
CA LEU A 232 -10.42 10.72 -18.78
C LEU A 232 -11.68 9.96 -19.20
N GLY A 233 -12.85 10.30 -18.65
CA GLY A 233 -14.13 9.67 -19.00
C GLY A 233 -14.28 8.25 -18.43
N ALA A 234 -13.69 7.98 -17.26
CA ALA A 234 -13.85 6.70 -16.58
C ALA A 234 -15.32 6.44 -16.17
N PRO A 235 -15.77 5.18 -16.09
CA PRO A 235 -17.13 4.85 -15.67
C PRO A 235 -17.47 5.41 -14.29
N ALA A 236 -18.61 6.09 -14.16
CA ALA A 236 -19.02 6.76 -12.92
C ALA A 236 -19.07 5.83 -11.70
N ALA A 237 -19.58 4.61 -11.86
CA ALA A 237 -19.66 3.62 -10.77
C ALA A 237 -18.28 3.27 -10.20
N LEU A 238 -17.28 3.06 -11.07
CA LEU A 238 -15.91 2.75 -10.65
C LEU A 238 -15.20 3.96 -10.00
N ILE A 239 -15.61 5.18 -10.34
CA ILE A 239 -15.19 6.39 -9.62
C ILE A 239 -15.80 6.39 -8.21
N GLY A 240 -17.10 6.10 -8.07
CA GLY A 240 -17.80 6.04 -6.79
C GLY A 240 -17.30 4.93 -5.85
N GLU A 241 -16.90 3.79 -6.41
CA GLU A 241 -16.26 2.67 -5.69
C GLU A 241 -14.80 2.96 -5.33
N GLY A 242 -14.22 4.04 -5.85
CA GLY A 242 -12.85 4.46 -5.55
C GLY A 242 -11.74 3.68 -6.28
N ILE A 243 -12.10 2.86 -7.28
CA ILE A 243 -11.18 1.98 -8.02
C ILE A 243 -10.09 2.76 -8.75
N TYR A 244 -10.39 3.98 -9.21
CA TYR A 244 -9.43 4.80 -9.95
C TYR A 244 -8.52 5.65 -9.05
N GLY A 245 -8.89 5.97 -7.81
CA GLY A 245 -8.17 6.97 -7.01
C GLY A 245 -7.28 6.43 -5.89
N TYR A 246 -7.41 5.18 -5.45
CA TYR A 246 -6.60 4.69 -4.32
C TYR A 246 -5.09 4.66 -4.59
N ASN A 247 -4.67 4.34 -5.82
CA ASN A 247 -3.27 4.43 -6.21
C ASN A 247 -2.76 5.89 -6.15
N ALA A 248 -3.62 6.86 -6.48
CA ALA A 248 -3.31 8.28 -6.38
C ALA A 248 -3.17 8.74 -4.93
N VAL A 249 -3.98 8.21 -4.01
CA VAL A 249 -3.87 8.44 -2.56
C VAL A 249 -2.49 7.99 -2.05
N LEU A 250 -2.09 6.75 -2.35
CA LEU A 250 -0.77 6.22 -1.95
C LEU A 250 0.38 7.02 -2.56
N THR A 251 0.30 7.37 -3.85
CA THR A 251 1.32 8.20 -4.50
C THR A 251 1.41 9.60 -3.88
N SER A 252 0.26 10.18 -3.52
CA SER A 252 0.21 11.50 -2.88
C SER A 252 0.80 11.47 -1.47
N LEU A 253 0.49 10.45 -0.67
CA LEU A 253 1.10 10.24 0.64
C LEU A 253 2.61 10.02 0.52
N ALA A 254 3.06 9.19 -0.42
CA ALA A 254 4.48 8.92 -0.63
C ALA A 254 5.26 10.20 -0.94
N PHE A 255 4.86 10.98 -1.95
CA PHE A 255 5.60 12.19 -2.32
C PHE A 255 5.32 13.39 -1.41
N GLY A 256 4.07 13.59 -1.01
CA GLY A 256 3.64 14.77 -0.24
C GLY A 256 3.99 14.74 1.24
N VAL A 257 4.24 13.55 1.79
CA VAL A 257 4.51 13.35 3.23
C VAL A 257 5.84 12.66 3.48
N VAL A 258 6.15 11.59 2.74
CA VAL A 258 7.23 10.66 3.13
C VAL A 258 8.56 10.94 2.44
N LEU A 259 8.53 11.34 1.16
CA LEU A 259 9.71 11.34 0.30
C LEU A 259 10.27 12.75 0.03
N LEU A 260 9.42 13.77 -0.09
CA LEU A 260 9.84 15.11 -0.54
C LEU A 260 9.67 16.17 0.55
N ARG A 261 10.50 17.22 0.49
CA ARG A 261 10.35 18.41 1.35
C ARG A 261 9.04 19.17 1.04
N PRO A 262 8.46 19.92 1.99
CA PRO A 262 7.24 20.69 1.77
C PRO A 262 7.50 22.00 1.01
N THR A 263 7.79 21.93 -0.28
CA THR A 263 7.98 23.08 -1.18
C THR A 263 6.88 23.14 -2.23
N ALA A 264 6.63 24.33 -2.81
CA ALA A 264 5.63 24.49 -3.87
C ALA A 264 5.91 23.59 -5.10
N TRP A 265 7.18 23.44 -5.48
CA TRP A 265 7.59 22.54 -6.57
C TRP A 265 7.29 21.08 -6.25
N ASN A 266 7.61 20.62 -5.04
CA ASN A 266 7.32 19.25 -4.61
C ASN A 266 5.82 18.98 -4.51
N HIS A 267 5.02 19.97 -4.09
CA HIS A 267 3.55 19.86 -4.09
C HIS A 267 2.98 19.73 -5.50
N GLY A 268 3.45 20.55 -6.45
CA GLY A 268 3.08 20.41 -7.87
C GLY A 268 3.48 19.05 -8.43
N PHE A 269 4.70 18.57 -8.12
CA PHE A 269 5.17 17.26 -8.51
C PHE A 269 4.32 16.12 -7.93
N THR A 270 3.91 16.24 -6.67
CA THR A 270 3.02 15.28 -6.00
C THR A 270 1.68 15.16 -6.71
N VAL A 271 1.09 16.27 -7.14
CA VAL A 271 -0.17 16.28 -7.92
C VAL A 271 0.00 15.58 -9.26
N VAL A 272 1.08 15.89 -9.99
CA VAL A 272 1.39 15.23 -11.27
C VAL A 272 1.61 13.73 -11.10
N ALA A 273 2.31 13.32 -10.03
CA ALA A 273 2.53 11.93 -9.70
C ALA A 273 1.21 11.18 -9.41
N ALA A 274 0.34 11.76 -8.56
CA ALA A 274 -0.96 11.18 -8.25
C ALA A 274 -1.87 11.05 -9.49
N ALA A 275 -1.88 12.05 -10.37
CA ALA A 275 -2.60 11.98 -11.64
C ALA A 275 -2.04 10.89 -12.57
N SER A 276 -0.70 10.75 -12.63
CA SER A 276 -0.03 9.72 -13.42
C SER A 276 -0.35 8.30 -12.91
N ALA A 277 -0.40 8.10 -11.59
CA ALA A 277 -0.80 6.83 -10.99
C ALA A 277 -2.25 6.46 -11.34
N THR A 278 -3.14 7.45 -11.41
CA THR A 278 -4.54 7.25 -11.85
C THR A 278 -4.64 6.85 -13.31
N ALA A 279 -3.95 7.56 -14.20
CA ALA A 279 -3.92 7.23 -15.62
C ALA A 279 -3.35 5.81 -15.85
N LEU A 280 -2.27 5.47 -15.13
CA LEU A 280 -1.68 4.14 -15.18
C LEU A 280 -2.61 3.06 -14.61
N THR A 281 -3.43 3.38 -13.60
CA THR A 281 -4.47 2.47 -13.08
C THR A 281 -5.43 2.06 -14.18
N ALA A 282 -5.91 3.01 -14.99
CA ALA A 282 -6.78 2.72 -16.12
C ALA A 282 -6.10 1.81 -17.16
N SER A 283 -4.85 2.09 -17.52
CA SER A 283 -4.13 1.30 -18.51
C SER A 283 -3.84 -0.12 -18.04
N LEU A 284 -3.40 -0.29 -16.78
CA LEU A 284 -3.13 -1.61 -16.23
C LEU A 284 -4.41 -2.40 -15.99
N ALA A 285 -5.55 -1.75 -15.73
CA ALA A 285 -6.83 -2.44 -15.56
C ALA A 285 -7.21 -3.17 -16.86
N VAL A 286 -7.11 -2.48 -18.01
CA VAL A 286 -7.33 -3.09 -19.33
C VAL A 286 -6.36 -4.24 -19.60
N LEU A 287 -5.09 -4.08 -19.23
CA LEU A 287 -4.09 -5.13 -19.40
C LEU A 287 -4.41 -6.37 -18.56
N PHE A 288 -4.64 -6.21 -17.26
CA PHE A 288 -4.87 -7.34 -16.35
C PHE A 288 -6.24 -7.98 -16.50
N GLU A 289 -7.24 -7.26 -17.02
CA GLU A 289 -8.54 -7.84 -17.39
C GLU A 289 -8.38 -8.98 -18.40
N THR A 290 -7.44 -8.86 -19.37
CA THR A 290 -7.16 -9.94 -20.33
C THR A 290 -6.64 -11.24 -19.69
N PHE A 291 -6.09 -11.12 -18.49
CA PHE A 291 -5.58 -12.23 -17.69
C PHE A 291 -6.53 -12.62 -16.54
N GLY A 292 -7.71 -12.00 -16.45
CA GLY A 292 -8.66 -12.22 -15.35
C GLY A 292 -8.13 -11.78 -13.98
N SER A 293 -7.26 -10.76 -13.95
CA SER A 293 -6.60 -10.26 -12.75
C SER A 293 -6.87 -8.76 -12.53
N HIS A 294 -6.43 -8.25 -11.38
CA HIS A 294 -6.57 -6.86 -10.97
C HIS A 294 -5.23 -6.11 -10.98
N THR A 295 -5.29 -4.79 -11.00
CA THR A 295 -4.11 -3.91 -10.96
C THR A 295 -3.40 -3.92 -9.62
N PHE A 296 -4.14 -4.15 -8.53
CA PHE A 296 -3.66 -3.92 -7.17
C PHE A 296 -2.98 -2.54 -7.07
N THR A 297 -1.96 -2.41 -6.22
CA THR A 297 -1.19 -1.18 -6.11
C THR A 297 -0.03 -1.07 -7.11
N TRP A 298 0.01 -1.85 -8.21
CA TRP A 298 1.06 -1.72 -9.23
C TRP A 298 1.17 -0.31 -9.82
N PRO A 299 0.06 0.41 -10.14
CA PRO A 299 0.14 1.78 -10.62
C PRO A 299 0.89 2.70 -9.66
N PHE A 300 0.58 2.65 -8.36
CA PHE A 300 1.31 3.39 -7.32
C PHE A 300 2.81 3.04 -7.31
N ASN A 301 3.16 1.75 -7.29
CA ASN A 301 4.57 1.32 -7.21
C ASN A 301 5.38 1.78 -8.43
N ILE A 302 4.87 1.53 -9.64
CA ILE A 302 5.56 1.86 -10.90
C ILE A 302 5.71 3.37 -11.05
N THR A 303 4.63 4.14 -10.82
CA THR A 303 4.69 5.59 -10.89
C THR A 303 5.67 6.15 -9.86
N THR A 304 5.63 5.67 -8.61
CA THR A 304 6.51 6.17 -7.56
C THR A 304 7.97 5.82 -7.81
N TRP A 305 8.29 4.59 -8.23
CA TRP A 305 9.66 4.21 -8.59
C TRP A 305 10.20 5.03 -9.75
N ALA A 306 9.43 5.17 -10.85
CA ALA A 306 9.87 5.90 -12.03
C ALA A 306 10.13 7.38 -11.71
N LEU A 307 9.21 8.02 -10.99
CA LEU A 307 9.33 9.43 -10.66
C LEU A 307 10.38 9.70 -9.58
N LEU A 308 10.50 8.83 -8.57
CA LEU A 308 11.53 8.96 -7.54
C LEU A 308 12.93 8.78 -8.12
N ALA A 309 13.11 7.81 -9.03
CA ALA A 309 14.39 7.61 -9.74
C ALA A 309 14.80 8.81 -10.60
N ALA A 310 13.84 9.63 -11.05
CA ALA A 310 14.11 10.85 -11.81
C ALA A 310 14.53 12.04 -10.93
N VAL A 311 14.20 12.05 -9.63
CA VAL A 311 14.42 13.19 -8.72
C VAL A 311 15.87 13.71 -8.72
N PRO A 312 16.92 12.88 -8.70
CA PRO A 312 18.30 13.37 -8.74
C PRO A 312 18.66 14.24 -9.96
N LEU A 313 17.87 14.16 -11.05
CA LEU A 313 18.04 14.96 -12.26
C LEU A 313 17.13 16.20 -12.30
N LEU A 314 16.30 16.41 -11.27
CA LEU A 314 15.31 17.48 -11.20
C LEU A 314 15.69 18.46 -10.09
N PRO A 315 16.50 19.51 -10.36
CA PRO A 315 17.11 20.36 -9.33
C PRO A 315 16.11 21.19 -8.51
N ARG A 316 14.84 21.25 -8.92
CA ARG A 316 13.76 21.93 -8.17
C ARG A 316 12.99 21.00 -7.25
N ILE A 317 13.22 19.69 -7.36
CA ILE A 317 12.56 18.65 -6.57
C ILE A 317 13.55 18.16 -5.51
N THR A 318 13.18 18.30 -4.24
CA THR A 318 14.10 18.05 -3.13
C THR A 318 13.61 16.93 -2.22
N LEU A 319 14.49 15.97 -1.91
CA LEU A 319 14.19 14.85 -1.03
C LEU A 319 14.19 15.30 0.44
N LEU A 320 13.36 14.63 1.25
CA LEU A 320 13.31 14.87 2.68
C LEU A 320 14.61 14.45 3.38
N ALA A 321 15.22 13.33 2.95
CA ALA A 321 16.45 12.80 3.54
C ALA A 321 17.66 13.74 3.43
N ASP A 322 17.70 14.59 2.40
CA ASP A 322 18.76 15.59 2.25
C ASP A 322 18.69 16.66 3.37
N ALA A 323 17.51 16.87 3.97
CA ALA A 323 17.31 17.89 5.01
C ALA A 323 17.94 17.49 6.33
N ASP A 324 17.82 16.20 6.68
CA ASP A 324 18.38 15.65 7.91
C ASP A 324 19.91 15.68 7.84
N ALA A 325 20.48 15.42 6.66
CA ALA A 325 21.92 15.51 6.42
C ALA A 325 22.45 16.97 6.49
N ASP A 326 21.72 17.94 5.92
CA ASP A 326 22.10 19.36 5.99
C ASP A 326 22.03 19.89 7.44
N ALA A 327 21.00 19.50 8.20
CA ALA A 327 20.80 19.94 9.58
C ALA A 327 21.84 19.36 10.55
N ASP A 328 22.25 18.10 10.35
CA ASP A 328 23.30 17.47 11.16
C ASP A 328 24.67 18.10 10.86
N ALA A 329 24.95 18.48 9.60
CA ALA A 329 26.20 19.14 9.22
C ALA A 329 26.34 20.55 9.83
N ASP A 330 25.26 21.34 9.84
CA ASP A 330 25.25 22.68 10.44
C ASP A 330 25.38 22.65 11.98
N ALA A 331 25.00 21.54 12.63
CA ALA A 331 25.10 21.36 14.08
C ALA A 331 26.50 20.94 14.55
N ASP A 332 27.27 20.23 13.71
CA ASP A 332 28.66 19.84 14.01
C ASP A 332 29.66 20.99 13.79
N ASP A 333 29.29 22.01 13.00
CA ASP A 333 30.10 23.21 12.74
C ASP A 333 29.85 24.38 13.74
N SER A 334 28.98 24.21 14.74
CA SER A 334 28.60 25.22 15.75
C SER A 334 29.10 24.90 17.17
#